data_AF-A0A1R3G170-F1
#
_entry.id   AF-A0A1R3G170-F1
#
_cell.length_a   1.000
_cell.length_b   1.000
_cell.length_c   1.000
_cell.angle_alpha   90.00
_cell.angle_beta   90.00
_cell.angle_gamma   90.00
#
_symmetry.space_group_name_H-M   'P 1'
#
loop_
_entity.id
_entity.type
_entity.pdbx_description
1 polymer ?
#
loop_
_entity_poly.entity_id
_entity_poly.type
_entity_poly.pdbx_seq_one_letter_code
_entity_poly.pdbx_strand_id
1 'polypeptide(L)'
;MTLLLMARITLLLLLLSVIPQKSVGEFEQWCIADEQTPDDELQAAIDWACGKGGADCSKIQVNQPCYLPNTVRSHASYAFNDYFQKFKNNGGSCFFRGAAMITELDP
;
A
#
# COMPACT_ATOMS: atom_id res chain seq x y z
N MET A 1 -9.69 42.54 -26.21
CA MET A 1 -8.92 42.38 -24.95
C MET A 1 -9.63 41.46 -23.96
N THR A 2 -10.90 41.72 -23.66
CA THR A 2 -11.71 40.96 -22.69
C THR A 2 -11.92 39.49 -23.06
N LEU A 3 -12.29 39.16 -24.31
CA LEU A 3 -12.43 37.75 -24.75
C LEU A 3 -11.12 36.95 -24.65
N LEU A 4 -9.99 37.55 -25.02
CA LEU A 4 -8.67 36.92 -24.93
C LEU A 4 -8.24 36.73 -23.46
N LEU A 5 -8.62 37.65 -22.57
CA LEU A 5 -8.43 37.50 -21.12
C LEU A 5 -9.25 36.34 -20.56
N MET A 6 -10.54 36.26 -20.93
CA MET A 6 -11.43 35.20 -20.44
C MET A 6 -10.97 33.81 -20.93
N ALA A 7 -10.51 33.69 -22.17
CA ALA A 7 -9.97 32.44 -22.71
C ALA A 7 -8.69 31.95 -21.99
N ARG A 8 -7.83 32.87 -21.52
CA ARG A 8 -6.66 32.52 -20.72
C ARG A 8 -7.05 32.08 -19.31
N ILE A 9 -8.02 32.75 -18.69
CA ILE A 9 -8.53 32.40 -17.36
C ILE A 9 -9.18 31.02 -17.39
N THR A 10 -10.00 30.71 -18.39
CA THR A 10 -10.60 29.37 -18.53
C THR A 10 -9.55 28.29 -18.81
N LEU A 11 -8.53 28.59 -19.61
CA LEU A 11 -7.41 27.65 -19.83
C LEU A 11 -6.61 27.37 -18.54
N LEU A 12 -6.35 28.40 -17.72
CA LEU A 12 -5.70 28.26 -16.41
C LEU A 12 -6.55 27.45 -15.42
N LEU A 13 -7.87 27.66 -15.39
CA LEU A 13 -8.78 26.90 -14.53
C LEU A 13 -8.89 25.42 -14.93
N LEU A 14 -8.88 25.12 -16.24
CA LEU A 14 -8.83 23.74 -16.75
C LEU A 14 -7.52 23.02 -16.40
N LEU A 15 -6.40 23.75 -16.27
CA LEU A 15 -5.13 23.17 -15.84
C LEU A 15 -5.13 22.82 -14.34
N LEU A 16 -5.86 23.58 -13.50
CA LEU A 16 -5.95 23.32 -12.06
C LEU A 16 -6.75 22.05 -11.72
N SER A 17 -7.71 21.64 -12.56
CA SER A 17 -8.49 20.41 -12.33
C SER A 17 -7.72 19.11 -12.64
N VAL A 18 -6.53 19.20 -13.25
CA VAL A 18 -5.68 18.04 -13.56
C VAL A 18 -4.70 17.73 -12.42
N ILE A 19 -4.58 18.62 -11.43
CA ILE A 19 -3.72 18.37 -10.27
C ILE A 19 -4.37 17.26 -9.43
N PRO A 20 -3.67 16.13 -9.15
CA PRO A 20 -4.14 15.16 -8.18
C PRO A 20 -4.37 15.88 -6.85
N GLN A 21 -5.62 15.93 -6.39
CA GLN A 21 -5.97 16.47 -5.09
C GLN A 21 -5.43 15.50 -4.02
N LYS A 22 -4.14 15.60 -3.68
CA LYS A 22 -3.64 14.98 -2.45
C LYS A 22 -4.27 15.77 -1.31
N SER A 23 -5.36 15.24 -0.75
CA SER A 23 -6.10 15.91 0.32
C SER A 23 -5.16 16.14 1.50
N VAL A 24 -5.10 17.38 1.95
CA VAL A 24 -4.38 17.77 3.18
C VAL A 24 -5.07 17.04 4.34
N GLY A 25 -4.52 15.90 4.76
CA GLY A 25 -5.08 15.04 5.80
C GLY A 25 -5.00 13.52 5.55
N GLU A 26 -4.46 13.05 4.41
CA GLU A 26 -4.23 11.62 4.20
C GLU A 26 -2.94 11.19 4.92
N PHE A 27 -3.07 10.54 6.07
CA PHE A 27 -1.95 9.87 6.74
C PHE A 27 -1.50 8.68 5.89
N GLU A 28 -0.19 8.43 5.82
CA GLU A 28 0.32 7.26 5.10
C GLU A 28 -0.17 6.00 5.82
N GLN A 29 -0.91 5.17 5.09
CA GLN A 29 -1.46 3.92 5.62
C GLN A 29 -0.54 2.76 5.25
N TRP A 30 -0.23 1.94 6.23
CA TRP A 30 0.55 0.71 6.08
C TRP A 30 -0.33 -0.49 6.39
N CYS A 31 -0.01 -1.64 5.82
CA CYS A 31 -0.70 -2.90 6.09
C CYS A 31 0.25 -3.87 6.79
N ILE A 32 -0.03 -4.20 8.05
CA ILE A 32 0.81 -5.06 8.87
C ILE A 32 0.08 -6.34 9.26
N ALA A 33 0.82 -7.39 9.61
CA ALA A 33 0.24 -8.61 10.15
C ALA A 33 -0.45 -8.35 11.49
N ASP A 34 -1.64 -8.91 11.68
CA ASP A 34 -2.36 -8.86 12.94
C ASP A 34 -1.65 -9.71 14.01
N GLU A 35 -1.56 -9.16 15.23
CA GLU A 35 -0.74 -9.79 16.25
C GLU A 35 -1.32 -11.08 16.85
N GLN A 36 -2.60 -11.32 16.67
CA GLN A 36 -3.32 -12.46 17.22
C GLN A 36 -3.46 -13.60 16.20
N THR A 37 -3.08 -13.35 14.95
CA THR A 37 -3.19 -14.34 13.87
C THR A 37 -2.11 -15.43 14.03
N PRO A 38 -2.51 -16.72 13.99
CA PRO A 38 -1.58 -17.85 14.01
C PRO A 38 -0.61 -17.88 12.83
N ASP A 39 0.60 -18.41 13.05
CA ASP A 39 1.66 -18.43 12.03
C ASP A 39 1.28 -19.23 10.77
N ASP A 40 0.46 -20.28 10.88
CA ASP A 40 0.01 -21.06 9.72
C ASP A 40 -0.97 -20.28 8.84
N GLU A 41 -1.84 -19.47 9.44
CA GLU A 41 -2.71 -18.55 8.70
C GLU A 41 -1.90 -17.41 8.05
N LEU A 42 -0.92 -16.87 8.77
CA LEU A 42 0.01 -15.87 8.23
C LEU A 42 0.81 -16.43 7.05
N GLN A 43 1.32 -17.66 7.15
CA GLN A 43 2.07 -18.29 6.07
C GLN A 43 1.20 -18.49 4.82
N ALA A 44 -0.04 -18.97 4.98
CA ALA A 44 -0.96 -19.10 3.85
C ALA A 44 -1.26 -17.74 3.18
N ALA A 45 -1.36 -16.67 3.98
CA ALA A 45 -1.53 -15.32 3.47
C ALA A 45 -0.27 -14.77 2.77
N ILE A 46 0.93 -15.07 3.27
CA ILE A 46 2.22 -14.78 2.61
C ILE A 46 2.26 -15.47 1.25
N ASP A 47 1.97 -16.77 1.19
CA ASP A 47 2.04 -17.56 -0.04
C ASP A 47 1.11 -16.98 -1.12
N TRP A 48 -0.09 -16.53 -0.70
CA TRP A 48 -0.99 -15.83 -1.61
C TRP A 48 -0.43 -14.46 -2.03
N ALA A 49 0.02 -13.64 -1.09
CA ALA A 49 0.52 -12.29 -1.35
C ALA A 49 1.70 -12.31 -2.33
N CYS A 50 2.70 -13.15 -2.07
CA CYS A 50 3.89 -13.32 -2.90
C CYS A 50 3.60 -14.01 -4.24
N GLY A 51 2.54 -14.82 -4.31
CA GLY A 51 2.10 -15.52 -5.50
C GLY A 51 1.08 -14.70 -6.30
N LYS A 52 -0.20 -15.03 -6.12
CA LYS A 52 -1.31 -14.44 -6.90
C LYS A 52 -1.57 -12.98 -6.56
N GLY A 53 -1.25 -12.55 -5.35
CA GLY A 53 -1.39 -11.16 -4.90
C GLY A 53 -0.40 -10.23 -5.60
N GLY A 54 0.77 -10.72 -6.00
CA GLY A 54 1.76 -9.97 -6.75
C GLY A 54 2.60 -9.00 -5.91
N ALA A 55 2.76 -9.27 -4.60
CA ALA A 55 3.76 -8.64 -3.76
C ALA A 55 5.19 -9.06 -4.16
N ASP A 56 6.16 -8.15 -4.09
CA ASP A 56 7.58 -8.46 -4.26
C ASP A 56 8.19 -9.03 -2.97
N CYS A 57 8.11 -10.34 -2.81
CA CYS A 57 8.69 -11.02 -1.66
C CYS A 57 10.18 -11.37 -1.82
N SER A 58 10.89 -10.76 -2.78
CA SER A 58 12.33 -10.98 -2.94
C SER A 58 13.12 -10.46 -1.73
N LYS A 59 12.66 -9.41 -1.05
CA LYS A 59 13.40 -8.75 0.03
C LYS A 59 13.36 -9.50 1.37
N ILE A 60 12.43 -10.43 1.54
CA ILE A 60 12.30 -11.27 2.75
C ILE A 60 12.99 -12.61 2.61
N GLN A 61 13.71 -12.87 1.51
CA GLN A 61 14.45 -14.11 1.33
C GLN A 61 15.76 -14.11 2.12
N VAL A 62 16.34 -15.29 2.35
CA VAL A 62 17.63 -15.43 3.03
C VAL A 62 18.68 -14.52 2.37
N ASN A 63 19.45 -13.81 3.19
CA ASN A 63 20.46 -12.81 2.80
C ASN A 63 19.91 -11.52 2.16
N GLN A 64 18.62 -11.22 2.28
CA GLN A 64 18.02 -9.99 1.77
C GLN A 64 17.72 -9.00 2.90
N PRO A 65 17.56 -7.70 2.58
CA PRO A 65 17.49 -6.63 3.59
C PRO A 65 16.36 -6.76 4.62
N CYS A 66 15.25 -7.40 4.24
CA CYS A 66 14.07 -7.56 5.09
C CYS A 66 13.91 -8.99 5.61
N TYR A 67 14.98 -9.80 5.56
CA TYR A 67 14.97 -11.15 6.11
C TYR A 67 14.88 -11.17 7.63
N LEU A 68 15.54 -10.22 8.31
CA LEU A 68 15.56 -10.14 9.76
C LEU A 68 14.56 -9.09 10.28
N PRO A 69 13.84 -9.38 11.37
CA PRO A 69 13.85 -10.64 12.11
C PRO A 69 13.18 -11.78 11.33
N ASN A 70 13.78 -12.98 11.38
CA ASN A 70 13.31 -14.15 10.63
C ASN A 70 12.11 -14.80 11.37
N THR A 71 10.96 -14.14 11.30
CA THR A 71 9.69 -14.63 11.83
C THR A 71 8.63 -14.56 10.76
N VAL A 72 7.66 -15.48 10.80
CA VAL A 72 6.53 -15.50 9.85
C VAL A 72 5.79 -14.17 9.88
N ARG A 73 5.54 -13.62 11.08
CA ARG A 73 4.90 -12.32 11.26
C ARG A 73 5.62 -11.17 10.59
N SER A 74 6.93 -11.07 10.76
CA SER A 74 7.71 -9.96 10.17
C SER A 74 7.74 -10.07 8.64
N HIS A 75 7.83 -11.27 8.10
CA HIS A 75 7.72 -11.50 6.65
C HIS A 75 6.31 -11.24 6.13
N ALA A 76 5.27 -11.57 6.90
CA ALA A 76 3.87 -11.26 6.59
C ALA A 76 3.64 -9.74 6.52
N SER A 77 4.05 -8.97 7.54
CA SER A 77 3.93 -7.51 7.52
C SER A 77 4.59 -6.88 6.29
N TYR A 78 5.77 -7.37 5.91
CA TYR A 78 6.43 -6.91 4.69
C TYR A 78 5.61 -7.23 3.43
N ALA A 79 5.20 -8.49 3.25
CA ALA A 79 4.47 -8.94 2.07
C ALA A 79 3.10 -8.26 1.93
N PHE A 80 2.40 -8.08 3.05
CA PHE A 80 1.10 -7.42 3.11
C PHE A 80 1.21 -5.94 2.77
N ASN A 81 2.24 -5.25 3.29
CA ASN A 81 2.44 -3.86 2.98
C ASN A 81 2.83 -3.65 1.51
N ASP A 82 3.75 -4.45 0.96
CA ASP A 82 4.13 -4.32 -0.45
C ASP A 82 2.93 -4.50 -1.38
N TYR A 83 2.10 -5.53 -1.14
CA TYR A 83 0.83 -5.70 -1.83
C TYR A 83 -0.08 -4.47 -1.67
N PHE A 84 -0.29 -4.03 -0.44
CA PHE A 84 -1.22 -2.96 -0.14
C PHE A 84 -0.80 -1.65 -0.82
N GLN A 85 0.47 -1.25 -0.73
CA GLN A 85 0.96 -0.03 -1.37
C GLN A 85 0.77 -0.07 -2.90
N LYS A 86 1.00 -1.24 -3.51
CA LYS A 86 0.89 -1.42 -4.96
C LYS A 86 -0.55 -1.39 -5.46
N PHE A 87 -1.51 -1.88 -4.66
CA PHE A 87 -2.87 -2.13 -5.12
C PHE A 87 -3.97 -1.35 -4.40
N LYS A 88 -3.69 -0.59 -3.33
CA LYS A 88 -4.72 0.15 -2.55
C LYS A 88 -5.59 1.08 -3.40
N ASN A 89 -5.01 1.70 -4.42
CA ASN A 89 -5.72 2.59 -5.35
C ASN A 89 -6.47 1.86 -6.48
N ASN A 90 -6.32 0.53 -6.57
CA ASN A 90 -6.92 -0.33 -7.59
C ASN A 90 -7.79 -1.44 -6.97
N GLY A 91 -8.34 -1.22 -5.77
CA GLY A 91 -9.23 -2.16 -5.09
C GLY A 91 -8.53 -3.24 -4.26
N GLY A 92 -7.21 -3.21 -4.14
CA GLY A 92 -6.48 -4.01 -3.17
C GLY A 92 -6.82 -3.58 -1.74
N SER A 93 -6.92 -4.54 -0.82
CA SER A 93 -7.26 -4.28 0.58
C SER A 93 -6.27 -4.93 1.55
N CYS A 94 -6.17 -4.36 2.75
CA CYS A 94 -5.42 -4.93 3.86
C CYS A 94 -6.26 -5.97 4.63
N PHE A 95 -6.92 -6.90 3.92
CA PHE A 95 -7.82 -7.86 4.58
C PHE A 95 -7.13 -9.18 4.90
N PHE A 96 -6.50 -9.84 3.93
CA PHE A 96 -5.81 -11.13 4.11
C PHE A 96 -6.57 -12.15 4.99
N ARG A 97 -7.91 -12.25 4.82
CA ARG A 97 -8.82 -13.09 5.62
C ARG A 97 -8.88 -12.76 7.12
N GLY A 98 -8.56 -11.52 7.49
CA GLY A 98 -8.46 -11.06 8.88
C GLY A 98 -7.03 -11.09 9.43
N ALA A 99 -6.05 -11.58 8.66
CA ALA A 99 -4.67 -11.72 9.11
C ALA A 99 -3.86 -10.40 9.15
N ALA A 100 -4.47 -9.28 8.77
CA ALA A 100 -3.78 -8.01 8.64
C ALA A 100 -4.64 -6.84 9.12
N MET A 101 -3.96 -5.75 9.50
CA MET A 101 -4.57 -4.51 9.96
C MET A 101 -3.88 -3.29 9.36
N ILE A 102 -4.64 -2.20 9.18
CA ILE A 102 -4.10 -0.91 8.77
C ILE A 102 -3.51 -0.19 9.98
N THR A 103 -2.35 0.42 9.80
CA THR A 103 -1.75 1.37 10.75
C THR A 103 -1.37 2.67 10.03
N GLU A 104 -1.46 3.79 10.75
CA GLU A 104 -0.96 5.10 10.31
C GLU A 104 0.43 5.42 10.88
N LEU A 105 0.96 4.52 11.71
CA LEU A 105 2.32 4.56 12.23
C LEU A 105 3.23 3.76 11.31
N ASP A 106 4.36 4.34 10.92
CA ASP A 106 5.42 3.66 10.18
C ASP A 106 5.93 2.44 11.00
N PRO A 107 5.73 1.20 10.51
CA PRO A 107 5.95 -0.02 11.28
C PRO A 107 7.40 -0.48 11.37
#